data_AF-A0A2S8D7M0-F1
#
_entry.id   AF-A0A2S8D7M0-F1
#
_cell.length_a   1.000
_cell.length_b   1.000
_cell.length_c   1.000
_cell.angle_alpha   90.00
_cell.angle_beta   90.00
_cell.angle_gamma   90.00
#
_symmetry.space_group_name_H-M   'P 1'
#
loop_
_entity.id
_entity.type
_entity.pdbx_description
1 polymer ?
#
loop_
_entity_poly.entity_id
_entity_poly.type
_entity_poly.pdbx_seq_one_letter_code
_entity_poly.pdbx_strand_id
1 'polypeptide(L)' 'SLIGTCKLNGVEPESYLRYVLDVITDWPINRVGELLPWRVALPTE' A
#
# COMPACT_ATOMS: atom_id res chain seq x y z
N SER A 1 -12.41 4.34 -4.43
CA SER A 1 -11.21 5.22 -4.38
C SER A 1 -10.19 4.59 -3.47
N LEU A 2 -8.91 4.56 -3.87
CA LEU A 2 -7.81 3.95 -3.10
C LEU A 2 -7.69 4.55 -1.68
N ILE A 3 -7.82 5.88 -1.57
CA ILE A 3 -7.78 6.58 -0.27
C ILE A 3 -8.93 6.15 0.65
N GLY A 4 -10.15 6.02 0.11
CA GLY A 4 -11.30 5.53 0.88
C GLY A 4 -11.08 4.10 1.36
N THR A 5 -10.49 3.26 0.52
CA THR A 5 -10.14 1.88 0.86
C THR A 5 -9.05 1.81 1.93
N CYS A 6 -8.01 2.64 1.90
CA CYS A 6 -7.01 2.71 2.98
C CYS A 6 -7.67 3.06 4.32
N LYS A 7 -8.50 4.12 4.34
CA LYS A 7 -9.22 4.56 5.55
C LYS A 7 -10.12 3.46 6.13
N LEU A 8 -10.85 2.73 5.29
CA LEU A 8 -11.71 1.62 5.72
C LEU A 8 -10.92 0.44 6.31
N ASN A 9 -9.66 0.28 5.92
CA ASN A 9 -8.78 -0.77 6.43
C ASN A 9 -7.87 -0.28 7.57
N GLY A 10 -8.10 0.92 8.12
CA GLY A 10 -7.28 1.47 9.19
C GLY A 10 -5.86 1.84 8.78
N VAL A 11 -5.61 1.94 7.47
CA VAL A 11 -4.31 2.28 6.90
C VAL A 11 -4.26 3.76 6.56
N GLU A 12 -3.19 4.42 7.02
CA GLU A 12 -2.95 5.83 6.73
C GLU A 12 -2.63 5.97 5.21
N PRO A 13 -3.45 6.72 4.44
CA PRO A 13 -3.31 6.80 2.99
C PRO A 13 -1.96 7.31 2.48
N GLU A 14 -1.35 8.27 3.16
CA GLU A 14 -0.08 8.88 2.76
C GLU A 14 1.09 7.90 2.93
N SER A 15 1.15 7.21 4.06
CA SER A 15 2.13 6.16 4.39
C SER A 15 2.02 4.99 3.42
N TYR A 16 0.79 4.59 3.09
CA TYR A 16 0.53 3.57 2.07
C TYR A 16 1.04 4.00 0.70
N LEU A 17 0.71 5.22 0.26
CA LEU A 17 1.16 5.75 -1.04
C LEU A 17 2.69 5.85 -1.09
N ARG A 18 3.31 6.32 -0.02
CA ARG A 18 4.77 6.43 0.07
C ARG A 18 5.44 5.06 -0.04
N TYR A 19 4.95 4.07 0.71
CA TYR A 19 5.44 2.70 0.63
C TYR A 19 5.29 2.12 -0.77
N VAL A 20 4.10 2.23 -1.37
CA VAL A 20 3.85 1.69 -2.72
C VAL A 20 4.76 2.37 -3.74
N LEU A 21 4.89 3.69 -3.72
CA LEU A 21 5.74 4.42 -4.67
C LEU A 21 7.23 4.05 -4.54
N ASP A 22 7.68 3.70 -3.33
CA ASP A 22 9.07 3.27 -3.07
C ASP A 22 9.36 1.88 -3.64
N VAL A 23 8.40 0.95 -3.59
CA VAL A 23 8.63 -0.47 -3.97
C VAL A 23 8.08 -0.86 -5.33
N ILE A 24 7.17 -0.07 -5.92
CA ILE A 24 6.41 -0.48 -7.13
C ILE A 24 7.28 -0.63 -8.38
N THR A 25 8.40 0.08 -8.46
CA THR A 25 9.34 -0.02 -9.58
C THR A 25 9.98 -1.39 -9.71
N ASP A 26 10.21 -2.05 -8.58
CA ASP A 26 10.88 -3.35 -8.49
C ASP A 26 9.89 -4.49 -8.25
N TRP A 27 8.59 -4.17 -8.12
CA TRP A 27 7.56 -5.15 -7.78
C TRP A 27 7.08 -5.93 -9.00
N PRO A 28 6.99 -7.28 -8.92
CA PRO A 28 6.43 -8.08 -10.01
C PRO A 28 4.98 -7.71 -10.31
N ILE A 29 4.66 -7.46 -11.58
CA ILE A 29 3.30 -7.06 -12.03
C ILE A 29 2.22 -8.06 -11.61
N ASN A 30 2.54 -9.37 -11.57
CA ASN A 30 1.63 -10.43 -11.17
C ASN A 30 1.41 -10.52 -9.65
N ARG A 31 2.14 -9.73 -8.86
CA ARG A 31 2.07 -9.66 -7.39
C ARG A 31 1.65 -8.30 -6.85
N VAL A 32 1.19 -7.38 -7.71
CA VAL A 32 0.70 -6.06 -7.29
C VAL A 32 -0.47 -6.17 -6.31
N GLY A 33 -1.24 -7.26 -6.34
CA GLY A 33 -2.28 -7.54 -5.35
C GLY A 33 -1.77 -7.73 -3.92
N GLU A 34 -0.47 -7.97 -3.72
CA GLU A 34 0.17 -8.00 -2.39
C GLU A 34 0.39 -6.58 -1.83
N LEU A 35 0.44 -5.57 -2.70
CA LEU A 35 0.55 -4.16 -2.33
C LEU A 35 -0.79 -3.54 -1.92
N LEU A 36 -1.88 -4.32 -1.79
CA LEU A 36 -3.18 -3.78 -1.39
C LEU A 36 -3.16 -3.28 0.07
N PRO A 37 -3.97 -2.26 0.42
CA PRO A 37 -3.91 -1.62 1.74
C PRO A 37 -4.03 -2.60 2.91
N TRP A 38 -4.86 -3.63 2.80
CA TRP A 38 -5.08 -4.63 3.85
C TRP A 38 -4.06 -5.78 3.85
N ARG A 39 -3.10 -5.78 2.93
CA ARG A 39 -2.05 -6.81 2.80
C ARG A 39 -0.65 -6.30 3.11
N VAL A 40 -0.43 -5.00 3.01
CA VAL A 40 0.87 -4.40 3.29
C VAL A 40 1.08 -4.23 4.79
N ALA A 41 2.21 -4.71 5.28
CA ALA A 41 2.71 -4.35 6.61
C ALA A 41 3.51 -3.06 6.46
N LEU A 42 2.89 -1.92 6.77
CA LEU A 42 3.60 -0.65 6.72
C LEU A 42 4.67 -0.62 7.83
N PRO A 43 5.91 -0.22 7.50
CA PRO A 43 6.91 0.02 8.53
C PRO A 43 6.38 1.10 9.48
N THR A 44 6.35 0.77 10.77
CA THR A 44 6.10 1.74 11.83
C THR A 44 7.45 2.38 12.11
N GLU A 45 7.66 3.60 11.63
CA GLU A 45 8.83 4.40 12.01
C GLU A 45 8.80 4.73 13.51
#